data_AF-A0A164LDA5-F1
#
_entry.id   AF-A0A164LDA5-F1
#
_cell.length_a   1.000
_cell.length_b   1.000
_cell.length_c   1.000
_cell.angle_alpha   90.00
_cell.angle_beta   90.00
_cell.angle_gamma   90.00
#
_symmetry.space_group_name_H-M   'P 1'
#
loop_
_entity.id
_entity.type
_entity.pdbx_description
1 polymer ?
#
loop_
_entity_poly.entity_id
_entity_poly.type
_entity_poly.pdbx_seq_one_letter_code
_entity_poly.pdbx_strand_id
1 'polypeptide(L)'
;MKDIIKTVVQTSKLYRQPTRIGEVIEKENIHWLVIGIQDVKIEFDRLEIRYVCQNLDKDLVYQPPLPKGDELREFETRIKTGKEHVLERISLGRLFWYNNMPFQSVEYTDVEVEFTDVVVSFLGRPIRPVARKEAKARLLSEKKKKLNLMLL
;
A
#
# COMPACT_ATOMS: atom_id res chain seq x y z
N MET A 1 -1.85 14.29 -2.06
CA MET A 1 -2.35 12.89 -1.96
C MET A 1 -1.27 11.86 -1.65
N LYS A 2 -0.03 12.02 -2.12
CA LYS A 2 1.09 11.10 -1.82
C LYS A 2 1.38 10.91 -0.32
N ASP A 3 0.96 11.85 0.53
CA ASP A 3 1.15 11.73 1.98
C ASP A 3 -0.02 11.06 2.71
N ILE A 4 -1.12 10.77 2.00
CA ILE A 4 -2.32 10.13 2.56
C ILE A 4 -2.18 8.62 2.45
N ILE A 5 -1.79 8.11 1.28
CA ILE A 5 -1.53 6.68 1.06
C ILE A 5 -0.04 6.49 0.81
N LYS A 6 0.60 5.61 1.57
CA LYS A 6 2.04 5.36 1.46
C LYS A 6 2.37 3.89 1.72
N THR A 7 3.47 3.43 1.12
CA THR A 7 4.11 2.19 1.55
C THR A 7 4.81 2.36 2.89
N VAL A 8 4.48 1.53 3.87
CA VAL A 8 5.19 1.42 5.14
C VAL A 8 5.88 0.06 5.21
N VAL A 9 7.20 0.07 5.35
CA VAL A 9 7.99 -1.14 5.55
C VAL A 9 8.15 -1.40 7.03
N GLN A 10 7.86 -2.64 7.45
CA GLN A 10 8.06 -3.13 8.81
C GLN A 10 8.85 -4.42 8.76
N THR A 11 9.92 -4.47 9.55
CA THR A 11 10.76 -5.65 9.71
C THR A 11 10.63 -6.16 11.14
N SER A 12 10.50 -7.47 11.30
CA SER A 12 10.42 -8.13 12.61
C SER A 12 11.17 -9.45 12.60
N LYS A 13 11.51 -9.97 13.78
CA LYS A 13 11.98 -11.35 13.89
C LYS A 13 10.85 -12.31 13.50
N LEU A 14 11.20 -13.42 12.85
CA LEU A 14 10.30 -14.56 12.68
C LEU A 14 9.68 -14.91 14.05
N TYR A 15 8.40 -15.30 14.05
CA TYR A 15 7.56 -15.62 15.22
C TYR A 15 6.93 -14.45 15.98
N ARG A 16 7.29 -13.19 15.71
CA ARG A 16 6.46 -12.07 16.16
C ARG A 16 5.24 -11.94 15.24
N GLN A 17 4.04 -11.86 15.81
CA GLN A 17 2.82 -11.64 15.04
C GLN A 17 2.91 -10.30 14.28
N PRO A 18 2.76 -10.30 12.94
CA PRO A 18 2.78 -9.07 12.15
C PRO A 18 1.49 -8.28 12.33
N THR A 19 1.55 -6.98 12.03
CA THR A 19 0.39 -6.11 12.05
C THR A 19 -0.61 -6.53 10.98
N ARG A 20 -1.90 -6.61 11.34
CA ARG A 20 -2.98 -7.05 10.45
C ARG A 20 -3.60 -5.88 9.71
N ILE A 21 -4.27 -6.17 8.59
CA ILE A 21 -5.11 -5.19 7.89
C ILE A 21 -6.21 -4.70 8.86
N GLY A 22 -6.42 -3.38 8.91
CA GLY A 22 -7.34 -2.72 9.83
C GLY A 22 -6.73 -2.32 11.18
N GLU A 23 -5.48 -2.68 11.45
CA GLU A 23 -4.70 -2.23 12.61
C GLU A 23 -3.86 -0.99 12.29
N VAL A 24 -3.38 -0.32 13.34
CA VAL A 24 -2.63 0.95 13.22
C VAL A 24 -1.16 0.72 13.56
N ILE A 25 -0.28 1.19 12.69
CA ILE A 25 1.15 1.27 12.90
C ILE A 25 1.49 2.70 13.30
N GLU A 26 2.22 2.89 14.39
CA GLU A 26 2.84 4.18 14.70
C GLU A 26 4.28 4.18 14.18
N LYS A 27 4.60 5.13 13.31
CA LYS A 27 5.95 5.31 12.78
C LYS A 27 6.22 6.79 12.58
N GLU A 28 7.35 7.28 13.10
CA GLU A 28 7.74 8.70 13.03
C GLU A 28 6.66 9.64 13.60
N ASN A 29 6.01 9.26 14.71
CA ASN A 29 4.89 9.98 15.34
C ASN A 29 3.64 10.15 14.45
N ILE A 30 3.52 9.38 13.38
CA ILE A 30 2.35 9.36 12.50
C ILE A 30 1.61 8.04 12.67
N HIS A 31 0.28 8.12 12.74
CA HIS A 31 -0.59 6.95 12.80
C HIS A 31 -0.98 6.47 11.41
N TRP A 32 -0.56 5.26 11.07
CA TRP A 32 -0.76 4.63 9.76
C TRP A 32 -1.73 3.46 9.89
N LEU A 33 -2.94 3.57 9.33
CA LEU A 33 -3.88 2.45 9.22
C LEU A 33 -3.43 1.51 8.11
N VAL A 34 -3.24 0.23 8.41
CA VAL A 34 -2.96 -0.79 7.39
C VAL A 34 -4.22 -1.08 6.60
N ILE A 35 -4.20 -0.82 5.29
CA ILE A 35 -5.34 -1.06 4.39
C ILE A 35 -5.05 -2.15 3.35
N GLY A 36 -3.79 -2.55 3.20
CA GLY A 36 -3.40 -3.64 2.31
C GLY A 36 -1.96 -4.09 2.56
N ILE A 37 -1.61 -5.20 1.93
CA ILE A 37 -0.25 -5.76 1.93
C ILE A 37 0.25 -5.74 0.48
N GLN A 38 1.48 -5.28 0.28
CA GLN A 38 2.14 -5.21 -1.03
C GLN A 38 3.02 -6.41 -1.28
N ASP A 39 3.82 -6.76 -0.28
CA ASP A 39 4.89 -7.73 -0.44
C ASP A 39 5.28 -8.31 0.92
N VAL A 40 5.74 -9.55 0.91
CA VAL A 40 6.20 -10.28 2.09
C VAL A 40 7.50 -10.97 1.73
N LYS A 41 8.56 -10.62 2.46
CA LYS A 41 9.89 -11.20 2.28
C LYS A 41 10.37 -11.83 3.58
N ILE A 42 10.94 -13.02 3.45
CA ILE A 42 11.58 -13.72 4.55
C ILE A 42 13.05 -13.86 4.21
N GLU A 43 13.90 -13.28 5.04
CA GLU A 43 15.36 -13.36 4.91
C GLU A 43 15.93 -13.83 6.25
N PHE A 44 16.47 -15.04 6.28
CA PHE A 44 16.99 -15.69 7.48
C PHE A 44 15.97 -15.72 8.63
N ASP A 45 16.23 -14.98 9.71
CA ASP A 45 15.38 -14.85 10.91
C ASP A 45 14.49 -13.60 10.87
N ARG A 46 14.39 -12.91 9.73
CA ARG A 46 13.64 -11.67 9.56
C ARG A 46 12.46 -11.83 8.60
N LEU A 47 11.34 -11.26 9.00
CA LEU A 47 10.14 -11.05 8.20
C LEU A 47 10.02 -9.55 7.87
N GLU A 48 10.19 -9.19 6.60
CA GLU A 48 9.88 -7.86 6.06
C GLU A 48 8.51 -7.89 5.40
N ILE A 49 7.63 -6.98 5.81
CA ILE A 49 6.33 -6.78 5.18
C ILE A 49 6.24 -5.34 4.70
N ARG A 50 5.81 -5.18 3.46
CA ARG A 50 5.52 -3.87 2.87
C ARG A 50 4.00 -3.69 2.88
N TYR A 51 3.53 -2.74 3.67
CA TYR A 51 2.11 -2.44 3.81
C TYR A 51 1.71 -1.27 2.93
N VAL A 52 0.48 -1.29 2.40
CA VAL A 52 -0.21 -0.08 1.95
C VAL A 52 -0.92 0.50 3.16
N CYS A 53 -0.56 1.72 3.53
CA CYS A 53 -1.10 2.39 4.70
C CYS A 53 -1.75 3.72 4.36
N GLN A 54 -2.76 4.07 5.15
CA GLN A 54 -3.39 5.38 5.16
C GLN A 54 -2.94 6.19 6.38
N ASN A 55 -2.52 7.43 6.17
CA ASN A 55 -2.25 8.39 7.24
C ASN A 55 -3.57 8.80 7.91
N LEU A 56 -3.70 8.51 9.21
CA LEU A 56 -4.88 8.86 10.00
C LEU A 56 -4.86 10.30 10.53
N ASP A 57 -3.70 10.96 10.53
CA ASP A 57 -3.53 12.33 11.02
C ASP A 57 -3.83 13.37 9.93
N LYS A 58 -3.93 12.95 8.66
CA LYS A 58 -4.37 13.80 7.55
C LYS A 58 -5.85 13.58 7.25
N ASP A 59 -6.61 14.67 7.16
CA ASP A 59 -8.02 14.60 6.74
C ASP A 59 -8.10 14.25 5.24
N LEU A 60 -8.95 13.27 4.91
CA LEU A 60 -9.33 12.99 3.53
C LEU A 60 -10.26 14.10 3.04
N VAL A 61 -9.83 14.83 2.01
CA VAL A 61 -10.64 15.91 1.40
C VAL A 61 -11.82 15.34 0.58
N TYR A 62 -11.86 14.02 0.33
CA TYR A 62 -12.90 13.37 -0.46
C TYR A 62 -13.44 12.11 0.22
N GLN A 63 -14.75 11.87 0.08
CA GLN A 63 -15.35 10.57 0.42
C GLN A 63 -15.06 9.59 -0.71
N PRO A 64 -14.48 8.42 -0.44
CA PRO A 64 -14.32 7.40 -1.48
C PRO A 64 -15.68 7.13 -2.13
N PRO A 65 -15.76 6.99 -3.46
CA PRO A 65 -17.01 6.58 -4.10
C PRO A 65 -17.43 5.23 -3.51
N LEU A 66 -18.74 5.01 -3.36
CA LEU A 66 -19.31 3.71 -3.02
C LEU A 66 -18.72 2.62 -3.95
N PRO A 67 -18.52 1.38 -3.46
CA PRO A 67 -17.84 0.34 -4.22
C PRO A 67 -18.68 -0.05 -5.44
N LYS A 68 -18.42 0.59 -6.58
CA LYS A 68 -18.70 0.01 -7.88
C LYS A 68 -17.49 -0.84 -8.24
N GLY A 69 -17.56 -2.13 -7.90
CA GLY A 69 -16.62 -3.18 -8.29
C GLY A 69 -15.17 -3.01 -7.83
N ASP A 70 -14.50 -4.14 -7.67
CA ASP A 70 -13.04 -4.23 -7.79
C ASP A 70 -12.65 -4.15 -9.28
N GLU A 71 -13.03 -3.06 -9.95
CA GLU A 71 -12.71 -2.86 -11.36
C GLU A 71 -11.19 -2.70 -11.50
N LEU A 72 -10.54 -3.81 -11.83
CA LEU A 72 -9.17 -3.83 -12.29
C LEU A 72 -9.09 -2.97 -13.56
N ARG A 73 -8.09 -2.12 -13.63
CA ARG A 73 -7.80 -1.33 -14.82
C ARG A 73 -6.53 -1.84 -15.46
N GLU A 74 -6.53 -1.89 -16.78
CA GLU A 74 -5.33 -2.21 -17.54
C GLU A 74 -4.43 -0.98 -17.63
N PHE A 75 -3.13 -1.22 -17.48
CA PHE A 75 -2.07 -0.25 -17.57
C PHE A 75 -0.96 -0.81 -18.45
N GLU A 76 -0.28 0.09 -19.14
CA GLU A 76 0.89 -0.23 -19.94
C GLU A 76 2.06 0.63 -19.47
N THR A 77 3.26 0.05 -19.42
CA THR A 77 4.50 0.82 -19.23
C THR A 77 5.57 0.38 -20.22
N ARG A 78 6.37 1.34 -20.66
CA ARG A 78 7.51 1.10 -21.56
C ARG A 78 8.82 1.29 -20.81
N ILE A 79 9.64 0.24 -20.79
CA ILE A 79 10.94 0.17 -20.13
C ILE A 79 12.03 0.26 -21.19
N LYS A 80 12.79 1.36 -21.17
CA LYS A 80 13.96 1.52 -22.05
C LYS A 80 15.12 0.68 -21.53
N THR A 81 15.57 -0.28 -22.33
CA THR A 81 16.70 -1.14 -21.94
C THR A 81 17.99 -0.33 -21.82
N GLY A 82 18.88 -0.74 -20.89
CA GLY A 82 20.19 -0.12 -20.70
C GLY A 82 20.24 1.21 -19.94
N LYS A 83 19.11 1.77 -19.50
CA LYS A 83 19.08 3.04 -18.75
C LYS A 83 18.62 2.92 -17.29
N GLU A 84 17.65 2.05 -16.99
CA GLU A 84 17.10 1.93 -15.63
C GLU A 84 16.62 0.51 -15.31
N HIS A 85 16.77 0.09 -14.05
CA HIS A 85 16.08 -1.08 -13.48
C HIS A 85 14.62 -0.72 -13.14
N VAL A 86 13.79 -0.45 -14.16
CA VAL A 86 12.41 0.06 -13.97
C VAL A 86 11.43 -1.00 -13.45
N LEU A 87 11.79 -2.28 -13.53
CA LEU A 87 10.93 -3.41 -13.11
C LEU A 87 10.46 -3.30 -11.64
N GLU A 88 11.21 -2.63 -10.77
CA GLU A 88 10.80 -2.42 -9.37
C GLU A 88 9.53 -1.57 -9.21
N ARG A 89 9.18 -0.74 -10.20
CA ARG A 89 8.01 0.15 -10.11
C ARG A 89 6.71 -0.53 -10.52
N ILE A 90 6.81 -1.59 -11.34
CA ILE A 90 5.66 -2.37 -11.83
C ILE A 90 5.60 -3.78 -11.25
N SER A 91 6.54 -4.15 -10.39
CA SER A 91 6.49 -5.44 -9.69
C SER A 91 5.12 -5.65 -9.04
N LEU A 92 4.59 -6.87 -9.11
CA LEU A 92 3.28 -7.18 -8.55
C LEU A 92 3.19 -6.76 -7.07
N GLY A 93 2.00 -6.31 -6.67
CA GLY A 93 1.72 -5.79 -5.34
C GLY A 93 2.21 -4.35 -5.07
N ARG A 94 2.98 -3.73 -5.97
CA ARG A 94 3.46 -2.34 -5.80
C ARG A 94 2.34 -1.32 -5.88
N LEU A 95 2.44 -0.30 -5.04
CA LEU A 95 1.65 0.92 -5.15
C LEU A 95 2.26 1.83 -6.23
N PHE A 96 1.40 2.27 -7.14
CA PHE A 96 1.72 3.29 -8.12
C PHE A 96 0.59 4.32 -8.18
N TRP A 97 0.86 5.47 -8.82
CA TRP A 97 -0.07 6.58 -8.92
C TRP A 97 -0.43 6.84 -10.37
N TYR A 98 -1.72 6.91 -10.67
CA TYR A 98 -2.24 7.27 -11.99
C TYR A 98 -3.42 8.23 -11.84
N ASN A 99 -3.40 9.35 -12.58
CA ASN A 99 -4.40 10.42 -12.48
C ASN A 99 -4.73 10.81 -11.02
N ASN A 100 -3.70 10.98 -10.20
CA ASN A 100 -3.80 11.31 -8.78
C ASN A 100 -4.55 10.28 -7.91
N MET A 101 -4.87 9.10 -8.42
CA MET A 101 -5.42 7.99 -7.65
C MET A 101 -4.35 6.91 -7.41
N PRO A 102 -4.29 6.34 -6.19
CA PRO A 102 -3.38 5.23 -5.92
C PRO A 102 -3.95 3.91 -6.46
N PHE A 103 -3.08 3.11 -7.06
CA PHE A 103 -3.38 1.76 -7.55
C PHE A 103 -2.34 0.78 -7.02
N GLN A 104 -2.71 -0.50 -6.95
CA GLN A 104 -1.82 -1.60 -6.66
C GLN A 104 -1.76 -2.53 -7.86
N SER A 105 -0.56 -2.85 -8.35
CA SER A 105 -0.36 -3.83 -9.42
C SER A 105 -0.78 -5.22 -8.94
N VAL A 106 -1.49 -5.97 -9.78
CA VAL A 106 -2.10 -7.26 -9.41
C VAL A 106 -1.54 -8.39 -10.24
N GLU A 107 -1.52 -8.21 -11.56
CA GLU A 107 -1.20 -9.26 -12.52
C GLU A 107 -0.58 -8.65 -13.77
N TYR A 108 0.42 -9.31 -14.35
CA TYR A 108 0.90 -8.95 -15.70
C TYR A 108 0.01 -9.61 -16.74
N THR A 109 -0.45 -8.83 -17.72
CA THR A 109 -1.32 -9.33 -18.80
C THR A 109 -0.54 -9.64 -20.06
N ASP A 110 0.53 -8.90 -20.33
CA ASP A 110 1.35 -9.12 -21.52
C ASP A 110 2.76 -8.52 -21.39
N VAL A 111 3.70 -9.02 -22.19
CA VAL A 111 5.06 -8.49 -22.31
C VAL A 111 5.53 -8.58 -23.76
N GLU A 112 5.86 -7.42 -24.33
CA GLU A 112 6.35 -7.30 -25.71
C GLU A 112 7.72 -6.62 -25.76
N VAL A 113 8.50 -6.90 -26.80
CA VAL A 113 9.77 -6.20 -27.07
C VAL A 113 9.61 -5.38 -28.34
N GLU A 114 9.62 -4.05 -28.19
CA GLU A 114 9.52 -3.08 -29.28
C GLU A 114 10.89 -2.42 -29.50
N PHE A 115 11.63 -2.89 -30.49
CA PHE A 115 13.00 -2.46 -30.79
C PHE A 115 13.95 -2.63 -29.59
N THR A 116 14.25 -1.53 -28.88
CA THR A 116 15.11 -1.51 -27.69
C THR A 116 14.32 -1.39 -26.39
N ASP A 117 13.00 -1.35 -26.47
CA ASP A 117 12.13 -1.10 -25.33
C ASP A 117 11.33 -2.36 -25.00
N VAL A 118 11.11 -2.61 -23.72
CA VAL A 118 10.21 -3.68 -23.24
C VAL A 118 8.91 -3.04 -22.80
N VAL A 119 7.80 -3.43 -23.42
CA VAL A 119 6.46 -2.99 -23.05
C VAL A 119 5.84 -4.04 -22.14
N VAL A 120 5.32 -3.61 -21.00
CA VAL A 120 4.67 -4.48 -20.02
C VAL A 120 3.26 -3.98 -19.76
N SER A 121 2.30 -4.86 -19.99
CA SER A 121 0.88 -4.63 -19.70
C SER A 121 0.51 -5.34 -18.40
N PHE A 122 -0.31 -4.69 -17.57
CA PHE A 122 -0.67 -5.21 -16.26
C PHE A 122 -1.99 -4.65 -15.74
N LEU A 123 -2.64 -5.42 -14.85
CA LEU A 123 -3.83 -5.00 -14.13
C LEU A 123 -3.46 -4.27 -12.84
N GLY A 124 -4.14 -3.16 -12.59
CA GLY A 124 -4.06 -2.40 -11.36
C GLY A 124 -5.40 -2.29 -10.64
N ARG A 125 -5.42 -2.63 -9.36
CA ARG A 125 -6.57 -2.44 -8.47
C ARG A 125 -6.52 -1.05 -7.84
N PRO A 126 -7.59 -0.24 -7.90
CA PRO A 126 -7.63 1.04 -7.21
C PRO A 126 -7.56 0.85 -5.70
N ILE A 127 -6.67 1.58 -5.02
CA ILE A 127 -6.61 1.64 -3.57
C ILE A 127 -7.55 2.74 -3.10
N ARG A 128 -8.62 2.34 -2.40
CA ARG A 128 -9.58 3.28 -1.84
C ARG A 128 -9.23 3.57 -0.37
N PRO A 129 -9.10 4.84 0.02
CA PRO A 129 -8.91 5.16 1.42
C PRO A 129 -10.16 4.80 2.23
N VAL A 130 -9.97 4.48 3.51
CA VAL A 130 -11.03 4.24 4.48
C VAL A 130 -11.73 5.56 4.81
N ALA A 131 -13.06 5.53 4.88
CA ALA A 131 -13.87 6.72 5.13
C ALA A 131 -13.53 7.39 6.47
N ARG A 132 -13.67 8.73 6.53
CA ARG A 132 -13.30 9.56 7.68
C ARG A 132 -13.86 9.07 9.02
N LYS A 133 -15.15 8.69 9.06
CA LYS A 133 -15.80 8.21 10.29
C LYS A 133 -15.13 6.96 10.84
N GLU A 134 -14.82 6.02 9.96
CA GLU A 134 -14.13 4.78 10.33
C GLU A 134 -12.68 5.04 10.72
N ALA A 135 -11.96 5.86 9.95
CA ALA A 135 -10.58 6.25 10.26
C ALA A 135 -10.44 6.88 11.67
N LYS A 136 -11.34 7.81 12.04
CA LYS A 136 -11.37 8.41 13.38
C LYS A 136 -11.71 7.40 14.48
N ALA A 137 -12.65 6.49 14.22
CA ALA A 137 -13.00 5.43 15.17
C ALA A 137 -11.80 4.50 15.44
N ARG A 138 -11.04 4.13 14.39
CA ARG A 138 -9.81 3.33 14.50
C ARG A 138 -8.74 4.05 15.32
N LEU A 139 -8.49 5.33 15.04
CA LEU A 139 -7.52 6.13 15.79
C LEU A 139 -7.89 6.25 17.28
N LEU A 140 -9.17 6.48 17.59
CA LEU A 140 -9.63 6.56 18.97
C LEU A 140 -9.50 5.23 19.70
N SER A 141 -9.82 4.12 19.04
CA SER A 141 -9.65 2.76 19.57
C SER A 141 -8.18 2.49 19.92
N GLU A 142 -7.26 2.87 19.03
CA GLU A 142 -5.82 2.71 19.27
C GLU A 142 -5.32 3.53 20.46
N LYS A 143 -5.75 4.79 20.57
CA LYS A 143 -5.43 5.65 21.73
C LYS A 143 -5.95 5.05 23.04
N LYS A 144 -7.17 4.52 23.05
CA LYS A 144 -7.76 3.85 24.23
C LYS A 144 -6.97 2.60 24.64
N LYS A 145 -6.55 1.77 23.68
CA LYS A 145 -5.71 0.59 23.97
C LYS A 145 -4.40 0.98 24.67
N LYS A 146 -3.72 2.02 24.18
CA LYS A 146 -2.49 2.53 24.81
C LYS A 146 -2.72 3.07 26.21
N LEU A 147 -3.79 3.83 26.43
CA LEU A 147 -4.14 4.36 27.75
C LEU A 147 -4.39 3.23 28.77
N ASN A 148 -5.11 2.18 28.37
CA ASN A 148 -5.36 1.03 29.25
C ASN A 148 -4.10 0.23 29.58
N LEU A 149 -3.08 0.25 28.71
CA LEU A 149 -1.77 -0.36 28.98
C LEU A 149 -0.92 0.46 29.97
N MET A 150 -1.16 1.78 30.10
CA MET A 150 -0.45 2.64 31.06
C MET A 150 -1.06 2.62 32.47
N LEU A 151 -2.27 2.09 32.62
CA LEU A 151 -2.99 2.01 33.91
C LEU A 151 -2.80 0.66 34.63
N LEU A 152 -2.02 -0.25 34.04
CA LEU A 152 -1.61 -1.55 34.58
C LEU A 152 -0.14 -1.49 35.00
#